data_AF-A0AAW6Y2F7-F1
#
_entry.id   AF-A0AAW6Y2F7-F1
#
_cell.length_a   1.000
_cell.length_b   1.000
_cell.length_c   1.000
_cell.angle_alpha   90.00
_cell.angle_beta   90.00
_cell.angle_gamma   90.00
#
_symmetry.space_group_name_H-M   'P 1'
#
loop_
_entity.id
_entity.type
_entity.pdbx_description
1 polymer ?
#
loop_
_entity_poly.entity_id
_entity_poly.type
_entity_poly.pdbx_seq_one_letter_code
_entity_poly.pdbx_strand_id
1 'polypeptide(L)'
;PAVAEVLTGSGKATLAGTLLANGLRNIWAHSVIFCGHFPEGAETFSEEMVDGETRGDWYVRQMIGSANISGSKLMHFMTGN
;
A
#
# COMPACT_ATOMS: atom_id res chain seq x y z
N PRO A 1 -24.48 15.35 -5.96
CA PRO A 1 -23.71 14.56 -6.95
C PRO A 1 -24.56 14.10 -8.15
N ALA A 2 -25.54 13.21 -7.99
CA ALA A 2 -26.33 12.67 -9.09
C ALA A 2 -27.17 13.72 -9.86
N VAL A 3 -27.74 14.71 -9.18
CA VAL A 3 -28.52 15.79 -9.82
C VAL A 3 -27.62 16.66 -10.73
N ALA A 4 -26.38 16.93 -10.31
CA ALA A 4 -25.43 17.68 -11.13
C ALA A 4 -25.02 16.89 -12.38
N GLU A 5 -24.80 15.58 -12.26
CA GLU A 5 -24.46 14.70 -13.38
C GLU A 5 -25.57 14.53 -14.41
N VAL A 6 -26.83 14.57 -13.96
CA VAL A 6 -28.01 14.58 -14.84
C VAL A 6 -28.12 15.92 -15.56
N LEU A 7 -27.87 17.04 -14.86
CA LEU A 7 -27.94 18.39 -15.43
C LEU A 7 -26.78 18.68 -16.41
N THR A 8 -25.60 18.10 -16.20
CA THR A 8 -24.43 18.26 -17.09
C THR A 8 -24.32 17.16 -18.14
N GLY A 9 -25.11 16.09 -18.05
CA GLY A 9 -24.98 14.88 -18.87
C GLY A 9 -23.70 14.08 -18.61
N SER A 10 -22.93 14.41 -17.57
CA SER A 10 -21.58 13.87 -17.35
C SER A 10 -21.53 12.54 -16.61
N GLY A 11 -22.66 11.96 -16.20
CA GLY A 11 -22.70 10.77 -15.33
C GLY A 11 -21.89 9.57 -15.85
N LYS A 12 -21.87 9.33 -17.17
CA LYS A 12 -21.01 8.28 -17.77
C LYS A 12 -19.51 8.57 -17.59
N ALA A 13 -19.12 9.83 -17.78
CA ALA A 13 -17.74 10.27 -17.61
C ALA A 13 -17.32 10.21 -16.13
N THR A 14 -18.19 10.60 -15.20
CA THR A 14 -17.89 10.49 -13.76
C THR A 14 -17.75 9.05 -13.30
N LEU A 15 -18.64 8.16 -13.76
CA LEU A 15 -18.57 6.73 -13.43
C LEU A 15 -17.26 6.13 -13.97
N ALA A 16 -16.93 6.40 -15.23
CA ALA A 16 -15.67 5.96 -15.83
C ALA A 16 -14.45 6.50 -15.05
N GLY A 17 -14.46 7.80 -14.70
CA GLY A 17 -13.40 8.43 -13.92
C GLY A 17 -13.24 7.81 -12.54
N THR A 18 -14.35 7.49 -11.87
CA THR A 18 -14.33 6.84 -10.54
C THR A 18 -13.74 5.43 -10.63
N LEU A 19 -14.17 4.64 -11.61
CA LEU A 19 -13.65 3.28 -11.82
C LEU A 19 -12.15 3.31 -12.15
N LEU A 20 -11.73 4.21 -13.03
CA LEU A 20 -10.32 4.40 -13.38
C LEU A 20 -9.48 4.83 -12.19
N ALA A 21 -9.94 5.82 -11.42
CA ALA A 21 -9.21 6.31 -10.24
C ALA A 21 -9.02 5.20 -9.20
N ASN A 22 -10.08 4.46 -8.89
CA ASN A 22 -10.00 3.33 -7.96
C ASN A 22 -9.11 2.21 -8.51
N GLY A 23 -9.23 1.88 -9.80
CA GLY A 23 -8.40 0.88 -10.46
C GLY A 23 -6.91 1.22 -10.40
N LEU A 24 -6.54 2.44 -10.80
CA LEU A 24 -5.15 2.91 -10.77
C LEU A 24 -4.59 2.93 -9.35
N ARG A 25 -5.37 3.41 -8.38
CA ARG A 25 -4.96 3.42 -6.97
C ARG A 25 -4.76 2.01 -6.42
N ASN A 26 -5.64 1.06 -6.78
CA ASN A 26 -5.50 -0.33 -6.35
C ASN A 26 -4.31 -1.03 -7.00
N ILE A 27 -4.08 -0.82 -8.31
CA ILE A 27 -2.91 -1.36 -9.00
C ILE A 27 -1.63 -0.80 -8.37
N TRP A 28 -1.55 0.51 -8.17
CA TRP A 28 -0.39 1.14 -7.53
C TRP A 28 -0.15 0.62 -6.12
N ALA A 29 -1.18 0.61 -5.27
CA ALA A 29 -1.08 0.09 -3.91
C ALA A 29 -0.63 -1.38 -3.89
N HIS A 30 -1.19 -2.21 -4.79
CA HIS A 30 -0.76 -3.60 -4.94
C HIS A 30 0.71 -3.70 -5.35
N SER A 31 1.15 -2.92 -6.33
CA SER A 31 2.55 -2.86 -6.76
C SER A 31 3.50 -2.37 -5.67
N VAL A 32 3.05 -1.56 -4.71
CA VAL A 32 3.89 -1.10 -3.60
C VAL A 32 3.90 -2.10 -2.43
N ILE A 33 2.76 -2.76 -2.16
CA ILE A 33 2.60 -3.66 -0.99
C ILE A 33 3.08 -5.08 -1.27
N PHE A 34 2.77 -5.63 -2.45
CA PHE A 34 2.99 -7.05 -2.76
C PHE A 34 4.22 -7.32 -3.64
N CYS A 35 4.92 -6.28 -4.10
CA CYS A 35 6.16 -6.49 -4.84
C CYS A 35 7.27 -6.93 -3.88
N GLY A 36 7.60 -8.23 -3.93
CA GLY A 36 8.57 -8.90 -3.05
C GLY A 36 10.02 -8.39 -3.12
N HIS A 37 10.36 -7.46 -4.02
CA HIS A 37 11.67 -6.79 -4.01
C HIS A 37 11.79 -5.74 -2.90
N PHE A 38 10.69 -5.10 -2.46
CA PHE A 38 10.76 -4.11 -1.38
C PHE A 38 11.00 -4.71 0.02
N PRO A 39 10.48 -5.90 0.35
CA PRO A 39 10.84 -6.62 1.57
C PRO A 39 12.21 -7.30 1.53
N GLU A 40 13.02 -7.11 0.49
CA GLU A 40 14.34 -7.75 0.41
C GLU A 40 15.23 -7.26 1.55
N GLY A 41 15.52 -8.15 2.51
CA GLY A 41 16.29 -7.85 3.72
C GLY A 41 15.47 -7.75 5.01
N ALA A 42 14.14 -7.77 4.96
CA ALA A 42 13.32 -7.96 6.15
C ALA A 42 13.37 -9.43 6.61
N GLU A 43 13.55 -9.65 7.91
CA GLU A 43 13.57 -11.01 8.45
C GLU A 43 12.18 -11.65 8.42
N THR A 44 12.14 -12.94 8.08
CA THR A 44 10.92 -13.75 8.11
C THR A 44 10.94 -14.67 9.33
N PHE A 45 9.77 -14.82 9.97
CA PHE A 45 9.65 -15.56 11.22
C PHE A 45 8.68 -16.73 11.07
N SER A 46 9.07 -17.91 11.54
CA SER A 46 8.12 -19.03 11.71
C SER A 46 7.38 -18.89 13.03
N GLU A 47 6.27 -19.61 13.18
CA GLU A 47 5.44 -19.55 14.39
C GLU A 47 6.21 -20.00 15.64
N GLU A 48 7.09 -20.98 15.51
CA GLU A 48 7.88 -21.52 16.61
C GLU A 48 8.94 -20.52 17.11
N MET A 49 9.43 -19.62 16.25
CA MET A 49 10.44 -18.62 16.64
C MET A 49 9.88 -17.50 17.52
N VAL A 50 8.56 -17.37 17.60
CA VAL A 50 7.86 -16.32 18.35
C VAL A 50 7.08 -16.88 19.55
N ASP A 51 7.19 -18.18 19.83
CA ASP A 51 6.53 -18.78 20.98
C ASP A 51 7.17 -18.28 22.29
N GLY A 52 6.32 -17.89 23.24
CA GLY A 52 6.77 -17.29 24.50
C GLY A 52 7.43 -15.90 24.38
N GLU A 53 7.32 -15.23 23.23
CA GLU A 53 7.93 -13.92 22.98
C GLU A 53 7.52 -12.87 24.03
N THR A 54 8.50 -12.11 24.53
CA THR A 54 8.21 -10.98 25.40
C THR A 54 7.74 -9.77 24.60
N ARG A 55 7.06 -8.82 25.24
CA ARG A 55 6.63 -7.59 24.55
C ARG A 55 7.80 -6.75 24.02
N GLY A 56 8.98 -6.84 24.62
CA GLY A 56 10.20 -6.19 24.12
C GLY A 56 10.67 -6.83 22.82
N ASP A 57 10.75 -8.16 22.80
CA ASP A 57 11.15 -8.93 21.62
C ASP A 57 10.15 -8.72 20.47
N TRP A 58 8.86 -8.62 20.77
CA TRP A 58 7.82 -8.26 19.79
C TRP A 58 8.13 -6.94 19.07
N TYR A 59 8.54 -5.89 19.80
CA TYR A 59 8.92 -4.62 19.18
C TYR A 59 10.17 -4.76 18.31
N VAL A 60 11.16 -5.52 18.77
CA VAL A 60 12.37 -5.80 17.98
C VAL A 60 12.01 -6.48 16.67
N ARG A 61 11.16 -7.51 16.73
CA ARG A 61 10.67 -8.22 15.54
C ARG A 61 9.93 -7.32 14.58
N GLN A 62 9.10 -6.39 15.06
CA GLN A 62 8.46 -5.41 14.18
C GLN A 62 9.49 -4.52 13.46
N MET A 63 10.56 -4.12 14.12
CA MET A 63 11.61 -3.30 13.50
C MET A 63 12.38 -4.07 12.42
N ILE A 64 12.83 -5.29 12.73
CA ILE A 64 13.66 -6.10 11.80
C ILE A 64 12.84 -6.83 10.72
N GLY A 65 11.55 -7.04 10.95
CA GLY A 65 10.60 -7.58 9.96
C GLY A 65 9.97 -6.51 9.07
N SER A 66 10.28 -5.22 9.30
CA SER A 66 9.85 -4.12 8.43
C SER A 66 10.91 -3.82 7.38
N ALA A 67 10.49 -3.30 6.23
CA ALA A 67 11.39 -2.86 5.17
C ALA A 67 11.15 -1.39 4.83
N ASN A 68 12.24 -0.70 4.51
CA ASN A 68 12.19 0.65 3.97
C ASN A 68 12.39 0.61 2.46
N ILE A 69 11.63 1.43 1.76
CA ILE A 69 11.74 1.62 0.32
C ILE A 69 12.43 2.95 0.04
N SER A 70 13.37 2.97 -0.90
CA SER A 70 14.05 4.19 -1.34
C SER A 70 13.99 4.32 -2.86
N GLY A 71 14.03 5.56 -3.37
CA GLY A 71 13.97 5.79 -4.80
C GLY A 71 14.02 7.25 -5.19
N SER A 72 13.42 7.59 -6.33
CA SER A 72 13.32 8.98 -6.78
C SER A 72 12.37 9.79 -5.89
N LYS A 73 12.44 11.13 -5.95
CA LYS A 73 11.48 12.02 -5.26
C LYS A 73 10.03 11.70 -5.60
N LEU A 74 9.77 11.27 -6.84
CA LEU A 74 8.44 10.86 -7.26
C LEU A 74 8.01 9.58 -6.54
N MET A 75 8.91 8.62 -6.33
CA MET A 75 8.61 7.41 -5.58
C MET A 75 8.20 7.76 -4.14
N HIS A 76 9.00 8.58 -3.45
CA HIS A 76 8.69 9.06 -2.09
C HIS A 76 7.34 9.77 -2.03
N PHE A 77 7.03 10.65 -2.99
CA PHE A 77 5.73 11.32 -3.04
C PHE A 77 4.56 10.35 -3.25
N MET A 78 4.72 9.39 -4.18
CA MET A 78 3.68 8.43 -4.53
C MET A 78 3.45 7.34 -3.48
N THR A 79 4.42 7.09 -2.60
CA THR A 79 4.32 6.11 -1.49
C THR A 79 4.09 6.75 -0.12
N GLY A 80 4.35 8.06 0.03
CA GLY A 80 4.30 8.75 1.32
C GLY A 80 5.46 8.39 2.26
N ASN A 81 6.61 7.98 1.70
CA ASN A 81 7.85 7.67 2.42
C ASN A 81 8.70 8.92 2.65
#